data_AF-A0A3M6XC61-F1
#
_entry.id   AF-A0A3M6XC61-F1
#
_cell.length_a   1.000
_cell.length_b   1.000
_cell.length_c   1.000
_cell.angle_alpha   90.00
_cell.angle_beta   90.00
_cell.angle_gamma   90.00
#
_symmetry.space_group_name_H-M   'P 1'
#
loop_
_entity.id
_entity.type
_entity.pdbx_description
1 polymer ?
#
loop_
_entity_poly.entity_id
_entity_poly.type
_entity_poly.pdbx_seq_one_letter_code
_entity_poly.pdbx_strand_id
1 'polypeptide(L)'
;MPLLGSVLLAGLATTVVAQQQCAPAITLDKKPQIFVMSDISNEPDDTMSFIRMLLHSDQYNITGMAAVTSYWLNSSTYPDQILNTTRAFGLVEDNLNLHSAGQFPTSEYLSSIVFSGHPLYGTAALGRPSLSSGAQRLIDVLDGMGDDEILHCQAWGGVNVLAEVLFHVQKNRVPYEFDRFVKKIRVYTISDQDNTGPWIRMNFPQIPYIVSLHGFNQYGQAAWTGISGERFYNYDQGGPNSSLVDQEYISTHFQIGPLGSHYPDIAYIMEGDSPSLMHTMMNGLNGGPYDQPSWGGWGGRYTLLDLTRQTMVYSDARDSVKGMINKNQTYTSSQATIWRWRQAYQDEMSARIQWSILGNYSAGSHPPAVSVNGSCDSSPLVVEVSPEQVITMDASHTYDPDANLTGKNDLQFNWFHYREISATQSNTASEVPQLNFTLSSGGRIAKTTLPSAIDACAAVEAEQNQGAGIQETCQQYHVILEVTGSGTPPIRRYKRVILKVQPPSSTSKNAPRDEL
;
A
#
# COMPACT_ATOMS: atom_id res chain seq x y z
N MET A 1 -7.75 44.89 -69.27
CA MET A 1 -8.21 44.14 -68.08
C MET A 1 -7.11 43.17 -67.70
N PRO A 2 -6.36 43.40 -66.61
CA PRO A 2 -5.35 42.46 -66.14
C PRO A 2 -6.01 41.37 -65.28
N LEU A 3 -5.61 40.11 -65.50
CA LEU A 3 -5.96 38.99 -64.63
C LEU A 3 -5.19 39.12 -63.31
N LEU A 4 -5.89 39.22 -62.18
CA LEU A 4 -5.32 39.00 -60.86
C LEU A 4 -5.20 37.49 -60.62
N GLY A 5 -3.97 37.02 -60.44
CA GLY A 5 -3.69 35.71 -59.87
C GLY A 5 -3.76 35.75 -58.35
N SER A 6 -4.67 34.98 -57.76
CA SER A 6 -4.76 34.77 -56.31
C SER A 6 -3.91 33.55 -55.93
N VAL A 7 -2.80 33.79 -55.23
CA VAL A 7 -2.00 32.74 -54.60
C VAL A 7 -2.69 32.38 -53.27
N LEU A 8 -3.25 31.17 -53.18
CA LEU A 8 -3.66 30.59 -51.90
C LEU A 8 -2.40 30.07 -51.17
N LEU A 9 -1.99 30.75 -50.10
CA LEU A 9 -1.12 30.14 -49.10
C LEU A 9 -1.96 29.20 -48.24
N ALA A 10 -1.77 27.89 -48.40
CA ALA A 10 -2.23 26.90 -47.44
C ALA A 10 -1.33 26.96 -46.19
N GLY A 11 -1.79 27.66 -45.15
CA GLY A 11 -1.16 27.61 -43.84
C GLY A 11 -1.37 26.24 -43.21
N LEU A 12 -0.30 25.46 -43.05
CA LEU A 12 -0.28 24.29 -42.17
C LEU A 12 -0.51 24.76 -40.73
N ALA A 13 -1.74 24.67 -40.25
CA ALA A 13 -2.04 24.81 -38.83
C ALA A 13 -1.48 23.57 -38.12
N THR A 14 -0.28 23.68 -37.56
CA THR A 14 0.22 22.73 -36.57
C THR A 14 -0.64 22.87 -35.33
N THR A 15 -1.59 21.96 -35.14
CA THR A 15 -2.28 21.79 -33.86
C THR A 15 -1.24 21.35 -32.84
N VAL A 16 -0.78 22.30 -32.01
CA VAL A 16 -0.05 21.97 -30.79
C VAL A 16 -1.04 21.24 -29.90
N VAL A 17 -0.93 19.91 -29.84
CA VAL A 17 -1.61 19.14 -28.81
C VAL A 17 -0.96 19.57 -27.51
N ALA A 18 -1.64 20.40 -26.72
CA ALA A 18 -1.20 20.75 -25.38
C ALA A 18 -1.12 19.45 -24.59
N GLN A 19 0.11 18.99 -24.31
CA GLN A 19 0.33 17.76 -23.59
C GLN A 19 -0.12 17.98 -22.15
N GLN A 20 -1.16 17.24 -21.74
CA GLN A 20 -1.82 17.42 -20.45
C GLN A 20 -0.83 17.11 -19.31
N GLN A 21 -0.57 18.10 -18.46
CA GLN A 21 0.21 17.93 -17.24
C GLN A 21 -0.52 16.96 -16.30
N CYS A 22 0.19 16.03 -15.67
CA CYS A 22 -0.41 15.12 -14.69
C CYS A 22 -1.11 15.92 -13.59
N ALA A 23 -2.19 15.37 -13.02
CA ALA A 23 -2.77 15.93 -11.81
C ALA A 23 -1.75 15.86 -10.65
N PRO A 24 -1.84 16.75 -9.64
CA PRO A 24 -1.06 16.62 -8.42
C PRO A 24 -1.22 15.23 -7.81
N ALA A 25 -0.14 14.64 -7.30
CA ALA A 25 -0.13 13.25 -6.80
C ALA A 25 -1.07 12.97 -5.59
N ILE A 26 -1.69 14.00 -5.03
CA ILE A 26 -2.67 13.89 -3.95
C ILE A 26 -4.10 13.75 -4.50
N THR A 27 -4.33 14.11 -5.76
CA THR A 27 -5.61 13.91 -6.43
C THR A 27 -5.70 12.47 -6.91
N LEU A 28 -6.27 11.61 -6.06
CA LEU A 28 -6.42 10.18 -6.33
C LEU A 28 -7.65 9.89 -7.20
N ASP A 29 -7.49 9.02 -8.19
CA ASP A 29 -8.56 8.58 -9.08
C ASP A 29 -9.66 7.79 -8.33
N LYS A 30 -9.23 6.91 -7.41
CA LYS A 30 -10.10 6.13 -6.54
C LYS A 30 -9.45 5.96 -5.17
N LYS A 31 -10.07 6.55 -4.14
CA LYS A 31 -9.60 6.38 -2.77
C LYS A 31 -9.92 4.96 -2.27
N PRO A 32 -8.96 4.25 -1.66
CA PRO A 32 -9.21 2.98 -0.98
C PRO A 32 -10.24 3.16 0.13
N GLN A 33 -11.21 2.24 0.20
CA GLN A 33 -12.23 2.23 1.24
C GLN A 33 -11.73 1.41 2.42
N ILE A 34 -11.70 2.01 3.61
CA ILE A 34 -11.16 1.37 4.81
C ILE A 34 -12.19 1.35 5.94
N PHE A 35 -12.13 0.30 6.75
CA PHE A 35 -12.84 0.18 8.01
C PHE A 35 -11.85 -0.28 9.09
N VAL A 36 -11.68 0.51 10.14
CA VAL A 36 -10.68 0.25 11.19
C VAL A 36 -11.34 -0.37 12.42
N MET A 37 -10.76 -1.44 12.95
CA MET A 37 -11.12 -2.08 14.21
C MET A 37 -9.91 -2.00 15.14
N SER A 38 -10.00 -1.23 16.21
CA SER A 38 -8.88 -0.95 17.10
C SER A 38 -9.25 -1.12 18.56
N ASP A 39 -8.38 -1.74 19.34
CA ASP A 39 -8.47 -1.86 20.80
C ASP A 39 -7.80 -0.67 21.50
N ILE A 40 -7.91 0.51 20.89
CA ILE A 40 -7.44 1.80 21.39
C ILE A 40 -7.61 1.94 22.91
N SER A 41 -6.60 2.51 23.55
CA SER A 41 -6.37 2.59 25.01
C SER A 41 -5.72 1.36 25.62
N ASN A 42 -5.55 0.26 24.87
CA ASN A 42 -4.66 -0.81 25.28
C ASN A 42 -3.21 -0.30 25.37
N GLU A 43 -2.71 0.23 24.26
CA GLU A 43 -1.36 0.78 24.13
C GLU A 43 -1.40 2.18 23.46
N PRO A 44 -0.33 2.99 23.61
CA PRO A 44 -0.28 4.31 22.98
C PRO A 44 -0.26 4.28 21.45
N ASP A 45 0.17 3.17 20.84
CA ASP A 45 0.45 3.06 19.41
C ASP A 45 -0.82 3.09 18.53
N ASP A 46 -1.96 2.60 19.01
CA ASP A 46 -3.25 2.81 18.33
C ASP A 46 -3.51 4.31 18.10
N THR A 47 -3.28 5.14 19.14
CA THR A 47 -3.50 6.59 19.06
C THR A 47 -2.51 7.24 18.09
N MET A 48 -1.25 6.79 18.11
CA MET A 48 -0.25 7.22 17.12
C MET A 48 -0.69 6.88 15.68
N SER A 49 -1.15 5.64 15.46
CA SER A 49 -1.63 5.14 14.16
C SER A 49 -2.87 5.88 13.68
N PHE A 50 -3.81 6.21 14.59
CA PHE A 50 -4.95 7.08 14.27
C PHE A 50 -4.51 8.47 13.82
N ILE A 51 -3.56 9.11 14.51
CA ILE A 51 -3.05 10.43 14.10
C ILE A 51 -2.41 10.37 12.71
N ARG A 52 -1.59 9.34 12.42
CA ARG A 52 -1.07 9.13 11.06
C ARG A 52 -2.20 8.96 10.05
N MET A 53 -3.22 8.16 10.37
CA MET A 53 -4.36 7.96 9.49
C MET A 53 -5.07 9.27 9.16
N LEU A 54 -5.34 10.09 10.17
CA LEU A 54 -6.03 11.37 9.99
C LEU A 54 -5.21 12.34 9.15
N LEU A 55 -3.89 12.39 9.34
CA LEU A 55 -2.97 13.18 8.50
C LEU A 55 -2.89 12.72 7.04
N HIS A 56 -3.32 11.49 6.73
CA HIS A 56 -3.41 10.95 5.38
C HIS A 56 -4.85 10.71 4.92
N SER A 57 -5.84 11.23 5.64
CA SER A 57 -7.26 10.94 5.36
C SER A 57 -7.76 11.59 4.06
N ASP A 58 -7.00 12.53 3.49
CA ASP A 58 -7.18 12.98 2.11
C ASP A 58 -6.97 11.86 1.08
N GLN A 59 -6.26 10.78 1.43
CA GLN A 59 -6.01 9.63 0.56
C GLN A 59 -6.98 8.46 0.74
N TYR A 60 -7.88 8.50 1.73
CA TYR A 60 -8.77 7.38 2.04
C TYR A 60 -10.24 7.77 1.98
N ASN A 61 -11.09 6.76 1.72
CA ASN A 61 -12.49 6.81 2.11
C ASN A 61 -12.65 6.03 3.43
N ILE A 62 -12.64 6.73 4.55
CA ILE A 62 -12.80 6.12 5.88
C ILE A 62 -14.29 5.88 6.10
N THR A 63 -14.68 4.61 6.13
CA THR A 63 -16.09 4.21 6.19
C THR A 63 -16.56 3.91 7.61
N GLY A 64 -15.65 3.62 8.53
CA GLY A 64 -15.96 3.42 9.94
C GLY A 64 -14.71 3.16 10.77
N MET A 65 -14.80 3.51 12.04
CA MET A 65 -13.79 3.23 13.07
C MET A 65 -14.51 2.61 14.26
N ALA A 66 -14.24 1.34 14.56
CA ALA A 66 -14.86 0.63 15.66
C ALA A 66 -13.85 0.36 16.78
N ALA A 67 -14.16 0.78 17.99
CA ALA A 67 -13.44 0.33 19.18
C ALA A 67 -13.79 -1.14 19.46
N VAL A 68 -12.78 -2.00 19.60
CA VAL A 68 -12.94 -3.44 19.81
C VAL A 68 -12.18 -3.92 21.05
N THR A 69 -12.39 -5.18 21.41
CA THR A 69 -11.55 -5.86 22.41
C THR A 69 -10.42 -6.62 21.72
N SER A 70 -9.37 -6.95 22.46
CA SER A 70 -8.29 -7.84 22.05
C SER A 70 -7.88 -8.75 23.22
N TYR A 71 -6.81 -9.52 23.08
CA TYR A 71 -6.22 -10.26 24.19
C TYR A 71 -5.73 -9.32 25.30
N TRP A 72 -5.17 -8.18 24.91
CA TRP A 72 -4.61 -7.18 25.81
C TRP A 72 -5.69 -6.27 26.42
N LEU A 73 -6.81 -6.08 25.71
CA LEU A 73 -8.00 -5.37 26.20
C LEU A 73 -9.28 -6.22 26.03
N ASN A 74 -9.50 -7.18 26.91
CA ASN A 74 -10.43 -8.30 26.66
C ASN A 74 -11.90 -8.09 27.08
N SER A 75 -12.25 -7.00 27.76
CA SER A 75 -13.58 -6.85 28.39
C SER A 75 -14.11 -5.42 28.42
N SER A 76 -13.49 -4.50 27.70
CA SER A 76 -13.93 -3.10 27.56
C SER A 76 -13.58 -2.55 26.18
N THR A 77 -14.28 -1.48 25.79
CA THR A 77 -14.07 -0.76 24.53
C THR A 77 -14.09 0.74 24.82
N TYR A 78 -13.27 1.53 24.11
CA TYR A 78 -13.11 2.97 24.37
C TYR A 78 -13.30 3.84 23.12
N PRO A 79 -14.51 3.87 22.52
CA PRO A 79 -14.79 4.72 21.35
C PRO A 79 -14.55 6.21 21.62
N ASP A 80 -14.68 6.66 22.88
CA ASP A 80 -14.39 8.03 23.28
C ASP A 80 -12.94 8.46 23.01
N GLN A 81 -11.98 7.52 23.03
CA GLN A 81 -10.60 7.84 22.70
C GLN A 81 -10.41 8.07 21.20
N ILE A 82 -11.14 7.35 20.35
CA ILE A 82 -11.18 7.64 18.90
C ILE A 82 -11.79 9.03 18.68
N LEU A 83 -12.90 9.33 19.38
CA LEU A 83 -13.56 10.65 19.31
C LEU A 83 -12.64 11.79 19.78
N ASN A 84 -11.78 11.55 20.76
CA ASN A 84 -10.80 12.57 21.19
C ASN A 84 -9.81 12.88 20.07
N THR A 85 -9.33 11.85 19.36
CA THR A 85 -8.41 12.01 18.24
C THR A 85 -9.06 12.70 17.04
N THR A 86 -10.34 12.40 16.73
CA THR A 86 -11.08 13.10 15.66
C THR A 86 -11.31 14.59 15.99
N ARG A 87 -11.58 14.91 17.26
CA ARG A 87 -11.70 16.31 17.72
C ARG A 87 -10.37 17.06 17.65
N ALA A 88 -9.27 16.41 18.05
CA ALA A 88 -7.93 16.99 17.94
C ALA A 88 -7.57 17.30 16.47
N PHE A 89 -7.93 16.42 15.53
CA PHE A 89 -7.77 16.67 14.10
C PHE A 89 -8.56 17.89 13.62
N GLY A 90 -9.76 18.13 14.16
CA GLY A 90 -10.56 19.32 13.85
C GLY A 90 -9.87 20.64 14.17
N LEU A 91 -8.84 20.64 15.02
CA LEU A 91 -8.04 21.84 15.32
C LEU A 91 -7.11 22.25 14.17
N VAL A 92 -6.83 21.33 13.23
CA VAL A 92 -5.83 21.52 12.17
C VAL A 92 -6.37 21.25 10.76
N GLU A 93 -7.64 20.85 10.63
CA GLU A 93 -8.30 20.52 9.37
C GLU A 93 -8.16 21.65 8.33
N ASP A 94 -8.37 22.90 8.75
CA ASP A 94 -8.26 24.07 7.87
C ASP A 94 -6.86 24.22 7.29
N ASN A 95 -5.81 24.07 8.12
CA ASN A 95 -4.42 24.14 7.64
C ASN A 95 -4.09 23.00 6.69
N LEU A 96 -4.53 21.77 7.00
CA LEU A 96 -4.31 20.61 6.13
C LEU A 96 -4.93 20.81 4.74
N ASN A 97 -6.13 21.39 4.67
CA ASN A 97 -6.80 21.70 3.41
C ASN A 97 -6.09 22.80 2.59
N LEU A 98 -5.18 23.60 3.17
CA LEU A 98 -4.34 24.54 2.40
C LEU A 98 -3.25 23.84 1.60
N HIS A 99 -2.88 22.62 1.99
CA HIS A 99 -1.74 21.87 1.44
C HIS A 99 -2.15 20.71 0.52
N SER A 100 -3.41 20.29 0.57
CA SER A 100 -3.90 19.16 -0.22
C SER A 100 -4.74 19.62 -1.40
N ALA A 101 -4.46 19.07 -2.59
CA ALA A 101 -5.36 19.14 -3.74
C ALA A 101 -6.49 18.08 -3.64
N GLY A 102 -6.43 17.19 -2.64
CA GLY A 102 -7.52 16.31 -2.24
C GLY A 102 -8.40 16.98 -1.19
N GLN A 103 -9.47 16.29 -0.79
CA GLN A 103 -10.35 16.75 0.28
C GLN A 103 -10.13 15.91 1.53
N PHE A 104 -9.73 16.56 2.63
CA PHE A 104 -9.77 15.96 3.96
C PHE A 104 -11.24 15.84 4.42
N PRO A 105 -11.62 14.73 5.08
CA PRO A 105 -12.91 14.61 5.73
C PRO A 105 -13.02 15.58 6.91
N THR A 106 -14.24 16.03 7.23
CA THR A 106 -14.45 16.90 8.39
C THR A 106 -14.33 16.14 9.69
N SER A 107 -13.88 16.82 10.76
CA SER A 107 -13.89 16.26 12.12
C SER A 107 -15.29 15.78 12.55
N GLU A 108 -16.35 16.48 12.14
CA GLU A 108 -17.74 16.09 12.38
C GLU A 108 -18.08 14.77 11.69
N TYR A 109 -17.76 14.63 10.40
CA TYR A 109 -17.95 13.38 9.66
C TYR A 109 -17.18 12.23 10.32
N LEU A 110 -15.89 12.43 10.60
CA LEU A 110 -15.04 11.42 11.25
C LEU A 110 -15.62 10.98 12.60
N SER A 111 -16.12 11.91 13.40
CA SER A 111 -16.76 11.61 14.68
C SER A 111 -18.06 10.84 14.51
N SER A 112 -18.84 11.12 13.45
CA SER A 112 -20.11 10.43 13.16
C SER A 112 -19.95 8.96 12.77
N ILE A 113 -18.74 8.55 12.38
CA ILE A 113 -18.43 7.17 11.97
C ILE A 113 -17.60 6.40 13.01
N VAL A 114 -17.56 6.90 14.26
CA VAL A 114 -16.99 6.17 15.40
C VAL A 114 -18.05 5.29 16.04
N PHE A 115 -17.74 4.00 16.15
CA PHE A 115 -18.64 2.97 16.69
C PHE A 115 -17.91 2.09 17.69
N SER A 116 -18.64 1.13 18.27
CA SER A 116 -18.09 0.18 19.24
C SER A 116 -18.57 -1.23 18.94
N GLY A 117 -17.65 -2.19 19.08
CA GLY A 117 -17.98 -3.60 19.22
C GLY A 117 -18.59 -3.89 20.60
N HIS A 118 -18.93 -5.15 20.84
CA HIS A 118 -19.26 -5.61 22.19
C HIS A 118 -18.01 -5.62 23.08
N PRO A 119 -18.13 -5.31 24.39
CA PRO A 119 -17.05 -5.43 25.35
C PRO A 119 -16.84 -6.89 25.77
N LEU A 120 -16.66 -7.76 24.78
CA LEU A 120 -16.56 -9.22 24.92
C LEU A 120 -15.42 -9.73 24.04
N TYR A 121 -14.50 -10.46 24.67
CA TYR A 121 -13.36 -11.06 23.99
C TYR A 121 -13.77 -12.00 22.86
N GLY A 122 -13.31 -11.68 21.66
CA GLY A 122 -13.35 -12.56 20.50
C GLY A 122 -14.72 -13.19 20.24
N THR A 123 -14.77 -14.51 20.11
CA THR A 123 -15.98 -15.27 19.72
C THR A 123 -17.11 -15.17 20.74
N ALA A 124 -16.88 -14.66 21.96
CA ALA A 124 -17.95 -14.37 22.91
C ALA A 124 -18.91 -13.27 22.43
N ALA A 125 -18.46 -12.43 21.47
CA ALA A 125 -19.28 -11.42 20.81
C ALA A 125 -20.24 -12.00 19.75
N LEU A 126 -20.16 -13.30 19.42
CA LEU A 126 -21.01 -13.89 18.38
C LEU A 126 -22.38 -14.31 18.93
N GLY A 127 -23.41 -14.19 18.08
CA GLY A 127 -24.76 -14.67 18.40
C GLY A 127 -25.48 -13.89 19.50
N ARG A 128 -25.06 -12.65 19.77
CA ARG A 128 -25.76 -11.76 20.71
C ARG A 128 -27.17 -11.42 20.20
N PRO A 129 -28.13 -11.12 21.10
CA PRO A 129 -29.50 -10.80 20.70
C PRO A 129 -29.61 -9.54 19.82
N SER A 130 -28.67 -8.62 19.93
CA SER A 130 -28.58 -7.38 19.17
C SER A 130 -27.17 -7.20 18.64
N LEU A 131 -27.04 -6.66 17.43
CA LEU A 131 -25.75 -6.31 16.86
C LEU A 131 -25.08 -5.19 17.67
N SER A 132 -23.76 -5.21 17.75
CA SER A 132 -22.97 -4.04 18.16
C SER A 132 -23.11 -2.89 17.15
N SER A 133 -22.87 -1.65 17.58
CA SER A 133 -22.98 -0.50 16.66
C SER A 133 -21.91 -0.54 15.56
N GLY A 134 -20.73 -1.09 15.87
CA GLY A 134 -19.69 -1.36 14.88
C GLY A 134 -20.10 -2.40 13.85
N ALA A 135 -20.73 -3.50 14.29
CA ALA A 135 -21.22 -4.53 13.37
C ALA A 135 -22.36 -4.03 12.47
N GLN A 136 -23.30 -3.26 13.02
CA GLN A 136 -24.36 -2.64 12.22
C GLN A 136 -23.78 -1.70 11.16
N ARG A 137 -22.85 -0.82 11.54
CA ARG A 137 -22.18 0.07 10.57
C ARG A 137 -21.49 -0.71 9.46
N LEU A 138 -20.74 -1.76 9.81
CA LEU A 138 -19.99 -2.54 8.83
C LEU A 138 -20.93 -3.24 7.83
N ILE A 139 -22.10 -3.73 8.30
CA ILE A 139 -23.15 -4.25 7.42
C ILE A 139 -23.67 -3.15 6.49
N ASP A 140 -24.02 -1.97 7.03
CA ASP A 140 -24.57 -0.86 6.24
C ASP A 140 -23.59 -0.38 5.16
N VAL A 141 -22.29 -0.30 5.50
CA VAL A 141 -21.23 0.04 4.54
C VAL A 141 -21.16 -1.00 3.44
N LEU A 142 -21.02 -2.28 3.81
CA LEU A 142 -20.89 -3.35 2.83
C LEU A 142 -22.14 -3.44 1.94
N ASP A 143 -23.35 -3.29 2.47
CA ASP A 143 -24.58 -3.30 1.68
C ASP A 143 -24.70 -2.11 0.73
N GLY A 144 -24.15 -0.96 1.09
CA GLY A 144 -24.12 0.24 0.24
C GLY A 144 -23.10 0.19 -0.89
N MET A 145 -22.12 -0.72 -0.83
CA MET A 145 -21.05 -0.84 -1.84
C MET A 145 -21.45 -1.67 -3.06
N GLY A 146 -20.93 -1.27 -4.21
CA GLY A 146 -21.02 -2.02 -5.47
C GLY A 146 -20.26 -3.36 -5.43
N ASP A 147 -20.60 -4.27 -6.33
CA ASP A 147 -20.15 -5.68 -6.30
C ASP A 147 -18.68 -5.90 -6.63
N ASP A 148 -18.07 -4.91 -7.28
CA ASP A 148 -16.66 -4.90 -7.64
C ASP A 148 -15.86 -3.91 -6.79
N GLU A 149 -16.50 -3.34 -5.76
CA GLU A 149 -15.81 -2.53 -4.77
C GLU A 149 -15.22 -3.39 -3.65
N ILE A 150 -14.14 -2.87 -3.07
CA ILE A 150 -13.38 -3.55 -2.03
C ILE A 150 -13.36 -2.67 -0.79
N LEU A 151 -13.69 -3.28 0.35
CA LEU A 151 -13.52 -2.71 1.68
C LEU A 151 -12.32 -3.38 2.36
N HIS A 152 -11.33 -2.58 2.72
CA HIS A 152 -10.19 -3.04 3.51
C HIS A 152 -10.51 -2.90 5.01
N CYS A 153 -10.84 -4.03 5.63
CA CYS A 153 -11.00 -4.16 7.07
C CYS A 153 -9.61 -4.30 7.73
N GLN A 154 -9.20 -3.28 8.48
CA GLN A 154 -7.92 -3.24 9.17
C GLN A 154 -8.17 -3.53 10.65
N ALA A 155 -7.58 -4.61 11.17
CA ALA A 155 -7.71 -5.00 12.56
C ALA A 155 -6.40 -4.72 13.31
N TRP A 156 -6.42 -3.68 14.13
CA TRP A 156 -5.34 -3.23 15.01
C TRP A 156 -5.41 -3.97 16.35
N GLY A 157 -6.63 -4.34 16.78
CA GLY A 157 -6.87 -5.22 17.91
C GLY A 157 -7.51 -6.56 17.52
N GLY A 158 -8.64 -6.89 18.15
CA GLY A 158 -9.45 -8.05 17.76
C GLY A 158 -10.22 -7.85 16.46
N VAL A 159 -10.69 -8.95 15.89
CA VAL A 159 -11.45 -8.99 14.61
C VAL A 159 -12.93 -9.30 14.87
N ASN A 160 -13.36 -9.13 16.12
CA ASN A 160 -14.64 -9.61 16.64
C ASN A 160 -15.86 -8.92 16.01
N VAL A 161 -15.76 -7.64 15.63
CA VAL A 161 -16.84 -6.92 14.91
C VAL A 161 -17.09 -7.55 13.54
N LEU A 162 -16.03 -7.82 12.76
CA LEU A 162 -16.18 -8.51 11.47
C LEU A 162 -16.70 -9.94 11.67
N ALA A 163 -16.23 -10.66 12.68
CA ALA A 163 -16.72 -12.00 12.98
C ALA A 163 -18.23 -12.00 13.33
N GLU A 164 -18.68 -11.02 14.10
CA GLU A 164 -20.09 -10.80 14.45
C GLU A 164 -20.94 -10.57 13.19
N VAL A 165 -20.46 -9.70 12.29
CA VAL A 165 -21.10 -9.43 10.99
C VAL A 165 -21.20 -10.71 10.17
N LEU A 166 -20.11 -11.45 9.99
CA LEU A 166 -20.10 -12.67 9.18
C LEU A 166 -21.05 -13.73 9.76
N PHE A 167 -21.05 -13.91 11.08
CA PHE A 167 -21.98 -14.81 11.77
C PHE A 167 -23.43 -14.39 11.55
N HIS A 168 -23.74 -13.10 11.69
CA HIS A 168 -25.10 -12.58 11.53
C HIS A 168 -25.58 -12.70 10.08
N VAL A 169 -24.79 -12.25 9.10
CA VAL A 169 -25.17 -12.24 7.68
C VAL A 169 -25.33 -13.67 7.16
N GLN A 170 -24.43 -14.59 7.50
CA GLN A 170 -24.54 -16.00 7.09
C GLN A 170 -25.86 -16.64 7.57
N LYS A 171 -26.29 -16.31 8.79
CA LYS A 171 -27.52 -16.87 9.37
C LYS A 171 -28.81 -16.28 8.78
N ASN A 172 -28.76 -15.01 8.35
CA ASN A 172 -29.95 -14.24 7.99
C ASN A 172 -30.11 -13.99 6.48
N ARG A 173 -29.12 -14.34 5.65
CA ARG A 173 -29.17 -14.17 4.20
C ARG A 173 -29.11 -15.50 3.47
N VAL A 174 -29.66 -15.50 2.26
CA VAL A 174 -29.52 -16.64 1.34
C VAL A 174 -28.11 -16.70 0.75
N PRO A 175 -27.64 -17.88 0.29
CA PRO A 175 -26.23 -18.07 -0.06
C PRO A 175 -25.65 -17.06 -1.07
N TYR A 176 -26.38 -16.74 -2.14
CA TYR A 176 -25.86 -15.79 -3.15
C TYR A 176 -25.69 -14.37 -2.61
N GLU A 177 -26.51 -13.94 -1.66
CA GLU A 177 -26.39 -12.62 -1.02
C GLU A 177 -25.21 -12.58 -0.07
N PHE A 178 -24.98 -13.68 0.65
CA PHE A 178 -23.82 -13.86 1.49
C PHE A 178 -22.52 -13.85 0.67
N ASP A 179 -22.47 -14.61 -0.43
CA ASP A 179 -21.30 -14.68 -1.32
C ASP A 179 -20.97 -13.30 -1.91
N ARG A 180 -21.98 -12.57 -2.37
CA ARG A 180 -21.85 -11.19 -2.86
C ARG A 180 -21.37 -10.23 -1.77
N PHE A 181 -21.81 -10.43 -0.53
CA PHE A 181 -21.38 -9.64 0.62
C PHE A 181 -19.89 -9.88 0.96
N VAL A 182 -19.47 -11.14 1.10
CA VAL A 182 -18.09 -11.47 1.49
C VAL A 182 -17.06 -11.19 0.40
N LYS A 183 -17.43 -11.23 -0.89
CA LYS A 183 -16.54 -10.90 -2.01
C LYS A 183 -15.91 -9.51 -1.88
N LYS A 184 -16.59 -8.57 -1.21
CA LYS A 184 -16.15 -7.17 -1.03
C LYS A 184 -15.10 -7.00 0.07
N ILE A 185 -14.90 -8.00 0.92
CA ILE A 185 -14.10 -7.86 2.15
C ILE A 185 -12.64 -8.26 1.88
N ARG A 186 -11.70 -7.41 2.33
CA ARG A 186 -10.28 -7.75 2.46
C ARG A 186 -9.86 -7.47 3.88
N VAL A 187 -9.15 -8.40 4.51
CA VAL A 187 -8.74 -8.26 5.91
C VAL A 187 -7.23 -8.12 5.99
N TYR A 188 -6.75 -7.18 6.80
CA TYR A 188 -5.36 -7.09 7.23
C TYR A 188 -5.37 -7.02 8.76
N THR A 189 -4.72 -7.98 9.43
CA THR A 189 -4.56 -7.97 10.88
C THR A 189 -3.12 -7.75 11.32
N ILE A 190 -2.95 -7.02 12.41
CA ILE A 190 -1.66 -6.83 13.10
C ILE A 190 -1.45 -8.04 14.00
N SER A 191 -1.09 -9.15 13.35
CA SER A 191 -1.27 -10.51 13.89
C SER A 191 -2.73 -10.77 14.32
N ASP A 192 -3.05 -11.99 14.77
CA ASP A 192 -4.36 -12.25 15.38
C ASP A 192 -4.29 -11.99 16.89
N GLN A 193 -5.01 -10.98 17.37
CA GLN A 193 -5.03 -10.62 18.80
C GLN A 193 -6.27 -11.14 19.54
N ASP A 194 -7.15 -11.88 18.89
CA ASP A 194 -8.20 -12.65 19.54
C ASP A 194 -8.44 -13.99 18.83
N ASN A 195 -9.39 -14.78 19.34
CA ASN A 195 -9.74 -16.06 18.75
C ASN A 195 -10.68 -15.96 17.53
N THR A 196 -11.08 -14.76 17.10
CA THR A 196 -11.95 -14.58 15.94
C THR A 196 -11.19 -14.57 14.63
N GLY A 197 -9.93 -14.15 14.61
CA GLY A 197 -9.09 -14.25 13.41
C GLY A 197 -8.97 -15.67 12.86
N PRO A 198 -8.54 -16.66 13.67
CA PRO A 198 -8.57 -18.07 13.27
C PRO A 198 -9.97 -18.58 12.94
N TRP A 199 -11.00 -18.14 13.68
CA TRP A 199 -12.39 -18.54 13.42
C TRP A 199 -12.86 -18.06 12.04
N ILE A 200 -12.57 -16.82 11.65
CA ILE A 200 -12.90 -16.29 10.31
C ILE A 200 -12.20 -17.12 9.24
N ARG A 201 -10.89 -17.36 9.38
CA ARG A 201 -10.11 -18.11 8.39
C ARG A 201 -10.60 -19.56 8.21
N MET A 202 -11.15 -20.18 9.26
CA MET A 202 -11.71 -21.54 9.17
C MET A 202 -13.13 -21.57 8.59
N ASN A 203 -13.97 -20.56 8.84
CA ASN A 203 -15.39 -20.58 8.47
C ASN A 203 -15.69 -19.83 7.16
N PHE A 204 -14.82 -18.90 6.77
CA PHE A 204 -14.96 -18.06 5.57
C PHE A 204 -13.65 -18.01 4.78
N PRO A 205 -13.13 -19.17 4.35
CA PRO A 205 -11.81 -19.26 3.74
C PRO A 205 -11.70 -18.54 2.39
N GLN A 206 -12.83 -18.14 1.79
CA GLN A 206 -12.86 -17.32 0.57
C GLN A 206 -12.48 -15.85 0.78
N ILE A 207 -12.47 -15.34 2.02
CA ILE A 207 -12.11 -13.95 2.32
C ILE A 207 -10.58 -13.80 2.26
N PRO A 208 -10.03 -12.93 1.41
CA PRO A 208 -8.61 -12.65 1.43
C PRO A 208 -8.18 -12.01 2.75
N TYR A 209 -7.23 -12.64 3.43
CA TYR A 209 -6.86 -12.34 4.81
C TYR A 209 -5.34 -12.29 4.97
N ILE A 210 -4.79 -11.11 5.22
CA ILE A 210 -3.38 -10.89 5.53
C ILE A 210 -3.17 -11.01 7.03
N VAL A 211 -2.23 -11.86 7.44
CA VAL A 211 -1.87 -12.09 8.85
C VAL A 211 -0.45 -12.58 9.02
N SER A 212 0.25 -12.03 10.01
CA SER A 212 1.53 -12.59 10.47
C SER A 212 1.27 -13.82 11.36
N LEU A 213 1.57 -15.01 10.85
CA LEU A 213 1.39 -16.27 11.58
C LEU A 213 2.66 -16.65 12.37
N HIS A 214 2.55 -16.65 13.68
CA HIS A 214 3.62 -17.04 14.60
C HIS A 214 3.01 -17.64 15.88
N GLY A 215 3.85 -18.22 16.75
CA GLY A 215 3.40 -18.61 18.09
C GLY A 215 2.85 -17.39 18.85
N PHE A 216 1.83 -17.57 19.69
CA PHE A 216 1.18 -16.43 20.36
C PHE A 216 2.20 -15.52 21.07
N ASN A 217 2.06 -14.21 20.88
CA ASN A 217 2.97 -13.17 21.42
C ASN A 217 4.44 -13.24 20.95
N GLN A 218 4.76 -14.03 19.92
CA GLN A 218 6.09 -14.04 19.28
C GLN A 218 6.21 -12.97 18.18
N TYR A 219 5.84 -11.73 18.50
CA TYR A 219 5.70 -10.63 17.53
C TYR A 219 6.99 -10.27 16.80
N GLY A 220 8.16 -10.55 17.38
CA GLY A 220 9.45 -10.36 16.70
C GLY A 220 9.62 -11.14 15.39
N GLN A 221 8.72 -12.07 15.06
CA GLN A 221 8.69 -12.77 13.77
C GLN A 221 7.81 -12.08 12.72
N ALA A 222 6.91 -11.20 13.16
CA ALA A 222 5.89 -10.60 12.33
C ALA A 222 6.44 -9.46 11.47
N ALA A 223 5.99 -9.40 10.21
CA ALA A 223 6.39 -8.35 9.28
C ALA A 223 6.12 -6.94 9.84
N TRP A 224 4.93 -6.71 10.41
CA TRP A 224 4.46 -5.38 10.85
C TRP A 224 5.42 -4.70 11.85
N THR A 225 6.13 -5.48 12.67
CA THR A 225 7.15 -4.94 13.59
C THR A 225 8.24 -4.16 12.88
N GLY A 226 8.47 -4.39 11.57
CA GLY A 226 9.36 -3.61 10.73
C GLY A 226 9.11 -2.10 10.75
N ILE A 227 7.93 -1.62 11.19
CA ILE A 227 7.67 -0.21 11.40
C ILE A 227 8.72 0.44 12.34
N SER A 228 9.03 -0.19 13.48
CA SER A 228 9.89 0.38 14.54
C SER A 228 10.47 -0.62 15.57
N GLY A 229 10.21 -1.92 15.42
CA GLY A 229 10.41 -2.94 16.47
C GLY A 229 11.82 -3.52 16.59
N GLU A 230 12.78 -3.12 15.76
CA GLU A 230 14.07 -3.82 15.67
C GLU A 230 14.85 -3.80 16.99
N ARG A 231 14.82 -2.68 17.72
CA ARG A 231 15.50 -2.54 19.01
C ARG A 231 14.80 -3.36 20.11
N PHE A 232 13.48 -3.39 20.09
CA PHE A 232 12.67 -4.05 21.12
C PHE A 232 12.66 -5.57 20.96
N TYR A 233 12.50 -6.08 19.73
CA TYR A 233 12.43 -7.51 19.44
C TYR A 233 13.76 -8.13 18.99
N ASN A 234 14.83 -7.33 18.89
CA ASN A 234 16.19 -7.77 18.60
C ASN A 234 16.35 -8.53 17.26
N TYR A 235 15.89 -7.93 16.17
CA TYR A 235 16.14 -8.39 14.79
C TYR A 235 16.86 -7.31 13.97
N ASP A 236 17.39 -7.68 12.80
CA ASP A 236 18.02 -6.80 11.79
C ASP A 236 18.86 -5.62 12.31
N GLN A 237 19.64 -5.80 13.38
CA GLN A 237 20.44 -4.71 13.97
C GLN A 237 21.42 -4.13 12.94
N GLY A 238 21.36 -2.81 12.73
CA GLY A 238 22.13 -2.10 11.69
C GLY A 238 21.50 -2.13 10.27
N GLY A 239 20.38 -2.83 10.12
CA GLY A 239 19.55 -2.85 8.92
C GLY A 239 18.82 -1.52 8.77
N PRO A 240 17.71 -1.29 9.48
CA PRO A 240 16.98 -0.03 9.38
C PRO A 240 17.67 1.12 10.13
N ASN A 241 17.28 2.36 9.82
CA ASN A 241 17.66 3.53 10.62
C ASN A 241 16.69 3.68 11.81
N SER A 242 17.13 3.28 13.00
CA SER A 242 16.33 3.36 14.23
C SER A 242 16.18 4.77 14.79
N SER A 243 16.99 5.74 14.35
CA SER A 243 16.86 7.14 14.82
C SER A 243 15.64 7.86 14.25
N LEU A 244 14.87 7.21 13.38
CA LEU A 244 13.64 7.78 12.77
C LEU A 244 12.37 7.33 13.49
N VAL A 245 12.52 6.56 14.57
CA VAL A 245 11.41 5.90 15.29
C VAL A 245 11.62 5.93 16.81
N ASP A 246 12.62 6.66 17.30
CA ASP A 246 12.81 6.85 18.74
C ASP A 246 12.12 8.12 19.24
N GLN A 247 12.06 8.25 20.56
CA GLN A 247 11.33 9.34 21.21
C GLN A 247 11.92 10.72 20.87
N GLU A 248 13.24 10.82 20.64
CA GLU A 248 13.86 12.10 20.26
C GLU A 248 13.34 12.56 18.89
N TYR A 249 13.31 11.66 17.91
CA TYR A 249 12.72 11.94 16.61
C TYR A 249 11.24 12.30 16.71
N ILE A 250 10.44 11.51 17.44
CA ILE A 250 9.01 11.77 17.62
C ILE A 250 8.76 13.13 18.25
N SER A 251 9.50 13.48 19.32
CA SER A 251 9.35 14.75 20.01
C SER A 251 9.63 15.96 19.12
N THR A 252 10.58 15.81 18.19
CA THR A 252 11.02 16.89 17.30
C THR A 252 10.14 17.02 16.06
N HIS A 253 9.62 15.90 15.55
CA HIS A 253 8.98 15.86 14.23
C HIS A 253 7.47 15.62 14.29
N PHE A 254 6.95 14.88 15.28
CA PHE A 254 5.54 14.48 15.34
C PHE A 254 4.78 15.15 16.48
N GLN A 255 5.41 15.32 17.65
CA GLN A 255 4.76 15.91 18.84
C GLN A 255 4.75 17.44 18.84
N ILE A 256 4.47 18.04 17.69
CA ILE A 256 4.51 19.49 17.48
C ILE A 256 3.17 20.00 16.94
N GLY A 257 2.81 21.23 17.32
CA GLY A 257 1.54 21.84 16.93
C GLY A 257 0.31 21.25 17.64
N PRO A 258 -0.90 21.72 17.30
CA PRO A 258 -2.12 21.36 18.01
C PRO A 258 -2.48 19.87 17.93
N LEU A 259 -2.30 19.23 16.77
CA LEU A 259 -2.54 17.80 16.63
C LEU A 259 -1.40 16.98 17.24
N GLY A 260 -0.14 17.41 17.05
CA GLY A 260 1.02 16.69 17.56
C GLY A 260 1.07 16.58 19.08
N SER A 261 0.49 17.53 19.83
CA SER A 261 0.39 17.40 21.30
C SER A 261 -0.49 16.24 21.77
N HIS A 262 -1.27 15.64 20.88
CA HIS A 262 -2.06 14.42 21.15
C HIS A 262 -1.35 13.14 20.72
N TYR A 263 -0.18 13.23 20.08
CA TYR A 263 0.65 12.07 19.74
C TYR A 263 1.39 11.61 21.01
N PRO A 264 1.07 10.44 21.58
CA PRO A 264 1.62 10.04 22.87
C PRO A 264 3.10 9.61 22.79
N ASP A 265 3.74 9.40 23.94
CA ASP A 265 5.09 8.85 24.02
C ASP A 265 5.10 7.33 23.75
N ILE A 266 6.24 6.81 23.30
CA ILE A 266 6.44 5.38 23.06
C ILE A 266 6.44 4.61 24.39
N ALA A 267 5.61 3.58 24.48
CA ALA A 267 5.68 2.58 25.56
C ALA A 267 6.51 1.34 25.19
N TYR A 268 6.27 0.78 23.99
CA TYR A 268 6.96 -0.40 23.47
C TYR A 268 7.61 -0.10 22.12
N ILE A 269 6.81 -0.14 21.05
CA ILE A 269 7.22 0.28 19.72
C ILE A 269 6.31 1.41 19.23
N MET A 270 6.79 2.16 18.23
CA MET A 270 6.01 3.21 17.59
C MET A 270 5.09 2.62 16.53
N GLU A 271 3.78 2.91 16.62
CA GLU A 271 2.79 2.69 15.55
C GLU A 271 2.75 1.25 14.99
N GLY A 272 2.55 0.26 15.87
CA GLY A 272 2.47 -1.15 15.46
C GLY A 272 1.45 -1.42 14.36
N ASP A 273 0.38 -0.62 14.30
CA ASP A 273 -0.77 -0.85 13.43
C ASP A 273 -0.74 -0.14 12.07
N SER A 274 0.03 0.95 11.98
CA SER A 274 0.18 1.75 10.77
C SER A 274 0.56 0.97 9.50
N PRO A 275 1.28 -0.18 9.54
CA PRO A 275 1.49 -1.02 8.37
C PRO A 275 0.19 -1.42 7.64
N SER A 276 -0.90 -1.72 8.36
CA SER A 276 -2.19 -2.07 7.74
C SER A 276 -2.78 -0.91 6.93
N LEU A 277 -2.60 0.31 7.42
CA LEU A 277 -3.02 1.53 6.74
C LEU A 277 -2.15 1.77 5.51
N MET A 278 -0.83 1.81 5.71
CA MET A 278 0.16 2.04 4.66
C MET A 278 0.12 1.00 3.55
N HIS A 279 -0.34 -0.23 3.82
CA HIS A 279 -0.55 -1.27 2.82
C HIS A 279 -1.48 -0.83 1.70
N THR A 280 -2.48 -0.01 2.05
CA THR A 280 -3.51 0.47 1.13
C THR A 280 -3.28 1.90 0.66
N MET A 281 -2.14 2.54 0.98
CA MET A 281 -1.91 3.93 0.53
C MET A 281 -1.66 4.01 -0.98
N MET A 282 -2.21 5.03 -1.64
CA MET A 282 -2.03 5.25 -3.09
C MET A 282 -0.80 6.11 -3.40
N ASN A 283 0.40 5.60 -3.06
CA ASN A 283 1.67 6.29 -3.31
C ASN A 283 2.35 5.87 -4.64
N GLY A 284 1.70 5.00 -5.42
CA GLY A 284 2.20 4.44 -6.68
C GLY A 284 3.13 3.21 -6.54
N LEU A 285 3.40 2.77 -5.31
CA LEU A 285 4.20 1.59 -4.98
C LEU A 285 3.34 0.41 -4.53
N ASN A 286 2.40 0.67 -3.62
CA ASN A 286 1.75 -0.36 -2.83
C ASN A 286 0.86 -1.30 -3.65
N GLY A 287 0.85 -2.57 -3.27
CA GLY A 287 -0.03 -3.59 -3.87
C GLY A 287 -1.47 -3.60 -3.33
N GLY A 288 -1.68 -3.15 -2.08
CA GLY A 288 -2.97 -3.24 -1.40
C GLY A 288 -4.15 -2.61 -2.15
N PRO A 289 -4.04 -1.40 -2.73
CA PRO A 289 -5.12 -0.78 -3.49
C PRO A 289 -5.57 -1.58 -4.72
N TYR A 290 -4.72 -2.50 -5.20
CA TYR A 290 -4.96 -3.33 -6.38
C TYR A 290 -5.31 -4.78 -6.02
N ASP A 291 -5.53 -5.07 -4.73
CA ASP A 291 -5.76 -6.43 -4.23
C ASP A 291 -4.58 -7.38 -4.53
N GLN A 292 -3.35 -6.87 -4.38
CA GLN A 292 -2.11 -7.60 -4.66
C GLN A 292 -1.15 -7.59 -3.45
N PRO A 293 -1.42 -8.37 -2.38
CA PRO A 293 -0.58 -8.37 -1.19
C PRO A 293 0.89 -8.76 -1.45
N SER A 294 1.12 -9.53 -2.51
CA SER A 294 2.44 -10.01 -2.92
C SER A 294 3.31 -8.95 -3.59
N TRP A 295 2.75 -7.82 -4.01
CA TRP A 295 3.52 -6.75 -4.65
C TRP A 295 4.33 -5.91 -3.65
N GLY A 296 4.07 -6.05 -2.36
CA GLY A 296 4.78 -5.29 -1.34
C GLY A 296 4.46 -3.79 -1.37
N GLY A 297 5.16 -3.06 -0.51
CA GLY A 297 4.96 -1.63 -0.31
C GLY A 297 5.23 -1.23 1.13
N TRP A 298 4.81 -0.02 1.50
CA TRP A 298 5.04 0.55 2.83
C TRP A 298 4.41 -0.27 3.96
N GLY A 299 3.31 -0.98 3.68
CA GLY A 299 2.66 -1.89 4.63
C GLY A 299 3.15 -3.33 4.61
N GLY A 300 4.26 -3.63 3.91
CA GLY A 300 4.85 -4.97 3.84
C GLY A 300 4.40 -5.79 2.64
N ARG A 301 4.95 -7.00 2.54
CA ARG A 301 4.71 -7.95 1.44
C ARG A 301 4.26 -9.30 1.97
N TYR A 302 3.21 -9.85 1.36
CA TYR A 302 2.56 -11.07 1.84
C TYR A 302 2.29 -12.03 0.68
N THR A 303 2.65 -13.30 0.88
CA THR A 303 2.45 -14.36 -0.12
C THR A 303 1.30 -15.26 0.33
N LEU A 304 0.54 -15.76 -0.63
CA LEU A 304 -0.53 -16.72 -0.39
C LEU A 304 0.05 -17.98 0.27
N LEU A 305 -0.49 -18.35 1.43
CA LEU A 305 -0.03 -19.48 2.24
C LEU A 305 -0.38 -20.82 1.57
N ASP A 306 -1.54 -20.89 0.91
CA ASP A 306 -2.06 -22.08 0.25
C ASP A 306 -2.29 -21.81 -1.24
N LEU A 307 -1.40 -22.33 -2.08
CA LEU A 307 -1.48 -22.18 -3.54
C LEU A 307 -2.70 -22.87 -4.16
N THR A 308 -3.33 -23.82 -3.45
CA THR A 308 -4.57 -24.46 -3.92
C THR A 308 -5.78 -23.53 -3.79
N ARG A 309 -5.63 -22.41 -3.06
CA ARG A 309 -6.69 -21.41 -2.81
C ARG A 309 -7.91 -21.99 -2.10
N GLN A 310 -7.75 -23.11 -1.38
CA GLN A 310 -8.80 -23.57 -0.48
C GLN A 310 -8.98 -22.59 0.69
N THR A 311 -7.90 -21.91 1.06
CA THR A 311 -7.92 -20.74 1.95
C THR A 311 -7.20 -19.55 1.33
N MET A 312 -7.82 -18.38 1.34
CA MET A 312 -7.28 -17.12 0.81
C MET A 312 -6.43 -16.38 1.85
N VAL A 313 -5.58 -17.10 2.58
CA VAL A 313 -4.74 -16.54 3.65
C VAL A 313 -3.37 -16.16 3.11
N TYR A 314 -2.95 -14.93 3.37
CA TYR A 314 -1.65 -14.38 3.02
C TYR A 314 -0.82 -14.24 4.29
N SER A 315 0.40 -14.77 4.26
CA SER A 315 1.36 -14.70 5.37
C SER A 315 2.60 -13.91 4.95
N ASP A 316 3.38 -13.49 5.95
CA ASP A 316 4.61 -12.74 5.77
C ASP A 316 5.52 -13.32 4.67
N ALA A 317 5.86 -12.50 3.68
CA ALA A 317 6.95 -12.76 2.76
C ALA A 317 8.25 -12.14 3.30
N ARG A 318 9.39 -12.32 2.61
CA ARG A 318 10.68 -11.77 3.04
C ARG A 318 11.39 -11.06 1.91
N ASP A 319 11.99 -9.91 2.21
CA ASP A 319 12.79 -9.17 1.24
C ASP A 319 14.27 -9.20 1.62
N SER A 320 15.14 -9.12 0.61
CA SER A 320 16.60 -9.06 0.80
C SER A 320 17.09 -7.64 0.53
N VAL A 321 17.41 -6.91 1.60
CA VAL A 321 17.66 -5.46 1.55
C VAL A 321 19.04 -5.15 2.10
N LYS A 322 19.81 -4.32 1.39
CA LYS A 322 21.07 -3.77 1.92
C LYS A 322 20.78 -2.84 3.10
N GLY A 323 21.55 -2.95 4.17
CA GLY A 323 21.36 -2.14 5.37
C GLY A 323 21.36 -0.63 5.08
N MET A 324 20.49 0.10 5.75
CA MET A 324 20.42 1.56 5.75
C MET A 324 21.56 2.19 6.55
N ILE A 325 22.01 1.52 7.62
CA ILE A 325 23.16 1.93 8.42
C ILE A 325 24.41 1.12 8.04
N ASN A 326 24.34 -0.21 8.13
CA ASN A 326 25.42 -1.08 7.67
C ASN A 326 25.25 -1.45 6.19
N LYS A 327 25.75 -0.58 5.29
CA LYS A 327 25.64 -0.72 3.83
C LYS A 327 26.33 -1.97 3.25
N ASN A 328 27.23 -2.59 4.01
CA ASN A 328 27.96 -3.79 3.59
C ASN A 328 27.23 -5.09 3.92
N GLN A 329 26.16 -5.03 4.71
CA GLN A 329 25.36 -6.18 5.10
C GLN A 329 24.02 -6.19 4.36
N THR A 330 23.60 -7.38 3.95
CA THR A 330 22.24 -7.63 3.43
C THR A 330 21.45 -8.34 4.52
N TYR A 331 20.23 -7.87 4.73
CA TYR A 331 19.27 -8.40 5.69
C TYR A 331 18.15 -9.07 4.92
N THR A 332 17.75 -10.28 5.34
CA THR A 332 16.68 -11.03 4.68
C THR A 332 15.64 -11.45 5.70
N SER A 333 14.54 -10.71 5.76
CA SER A 333 13.54 -10.84 6.82
C SER A 333 12.16 -10.38 6.33
N SER A 334 11.12 -10.70 7.09
CA SER A 334 9.76 -10.20 6.83
C SER A 334 9.63 -8.73 7.19
N GLN A 335 10.36 -8.28 8.20
CA GLN A 335 10.41 -6.89 8.63
C GLN A 335 11.07 -5.98 7.59
N ALA A 336 12.03 -6.51 6.83
CA ALA A 336 12.68 -5.80 5.73
C ALA A 336 11.71 -5.40 4.62
N THR A 337 10.56 -6.08 4.50
CA THR A 337 9.50 -5.69 3.56
C THR A 337 8.86 -4.34 3.93
N ILE A 338 9.00 -3.88 5.18
CA ILE A 338 8.49 -2.59 5.69
C ILE A 338 9.62 -1.61 5.93
N TRP A 339 10.63 -1.96 6.75
CA TRP A 339 11.62 -0.97 7.20
C TRP A 339 12.48 -0.40 6.08
N ARG A 340 12.56 -1.08 4.93
CA ARG A 340 13.22 -0.57 3.72
C ARG A 340 12.61 0.75 3.22
N TRP A 341 11.37 1.04 3.58
CA TRP A 341 10.64 2.25 3.21
C TRP A 341 10.63 3.34 4.29
N ARG A 342 11.31 3.10 5.43
CA ARG A 342 11.17 3.94 6.64
C ARG A 342 11.43 5.41 6.44
N GLN A 343 12.51 5.75 5.76
CA GLN A 343 12.80 7.15 5.48
C GLN A 343 11.63 7.82 4.73
N ALA A 344 11.04 7.12 3.76
CA ALA A 344 9.97 7.67 2.93
C ALA A 344 8.69 7.97 3.75
N TYR A 345 8.22 6.99 4.53
CA TYR A 345 6.99 7.17 5.31
C TYR A 345 7.17 8.08 6.53
N GLN A 346 8.39 8.24 7.07
CA GLN A 346 8.65 9.21 8.16
C GLN A 346 8.85 10.64 7.63
N ASP A 347 9.48 10.81 6.47
CA ASP A 347 9.56 12.13 5.83
C ASP A 347 8.16 12.63 5.45
N GLU A 348 7.30 11.77 4.89
CA GLU A 348 5.92 12.16 4.55
C GLU A 348 5.09 12.47 5.80
N MET A 349 5.19 11.66 6.85
CA MET A 349 4.53 11.96 8.13
C MET A 349 4.98 13.31 8.71
N SER A 350 6.29 13.56 8.73
CA SER A 350 6.85 14.82 9.20
C SER A 350 6.34 16.00 8.38
N ALA A 351 6.31 15.88 7.05
CA ALA A 351 5.78 16.93 6.18
C ALA A 351 4.28 17.18 6.41
N ARG A 352 3.48 16.13 6.63
CA ARG A 352 2.04 16.26 6.93
C ARG A 352 1.77 16.82 8.32
N ILE A 353 2.61 16.53 9.31
CA ILE A 353 2.58 17.24 10.59
C ILE A 353 2.85 18.74 10.37
N GLN A 354 3.82 19.11 9.52
CA GLN A 354 4.04 20.52 9.19
C GLN A 354 2.81 21.15 8.51
N TRP A 355 2.12 20.45 7.60
CA TRP A 355 0.87 20.95 7.00
C TRP A 355 -0.20 21.27 8.04
N SER A 356 -0.19 20.61 9.21
CA SER A 356 -1.13 20.90 10.29
C SER A 356 -0.86 22.24 11.01
N ILE A 357 0.32 22.83 10.79
CA ILE A 357 0.83 24.03 11.47
C ILE A 357 0.97 25.21 10.51
N LEU A 358 1.40 24.94 9.29
CA LEU A 358 1.74 25.96 8.31
C LEU A 358 0.48 26.57 7.69
N GLY A 359 0.34 27.88 7.77
CA GLY A 359 -0.84 28.61 7.29
C GLY A 359 -0.84 28.94 5.79
N ASN A 360 0.02 28.32 4.97
CA ASN A 360 0.00 28.49 3.52
C ASN A 360 0.76 27.38 2.79
N TYR A 361 0.31 27.09 1.56
CA TYR A 361 0.90 26.11 0.66
C TYR A 361 2.43 26.29 0.50
N SER A 362 2.91 27.49 0.16
CA SER A 362 4.32 27.74 -0.17
C SER A 362 5.32 27.45 0.96
N ALA A 363 4.89 27.36 2.21
CA ALA A 363 5.74 27.01 3.34
C ALA A 363 5.94 25.50 3.49
N GLY A 364 5.05 24.69 2.91
CA GLY A 364 5.05 23.24 3.03
C GLY A 364 5.90 22.52 1.97
N SER A 365 5.94 21.21 2.10
CA SER A 365 6.54 20.30 1.12
C SER A 365 5.47 19.35 0.58
N HIS A 366 5.41 19.16 -0.73
CA HIS A 366 4.34 18.37 -1.39
C HIS A 366 4.90 17.24 -2.25
N PRO A 367 4.11 16.18 -2.50
CA PRO A 367 4.56 15.04 -3.30
C PRO A 367 4.74 15.41 -4.78
N PRO A 368 5.81 14.94 -5.43
CA PRO A 368 5.98 15.10 -6.87
C PRO A 368 4.93 14.30 -7.64
N ALA A 369 4.53 14.81 -8.81
CA ALA A 369 3.61 14.14 -9.72
C ALA A 369 4.40 13.29 -10.74
N VAL A 370 4.40 11.97 -10.52
CA VAL A 370 5.22 11.03 -11.30
C VAL A 370 4.51 10.61 -12.58
N SER A 371 5.21 10.74 -13.70
CA SER A 371 4.78 10.25 -15.01
C SER A 371 5.81 9.27 -15.53
N VAL A 372 5.39 8.16 -16.13
CA VAL A 372 6.26 7.28 -16.92
C VAL A 372 5.57 6.95 -18.23
N ASN A 373 6.21 7.25 -19.37
CA ASN A 373 5.67 7.03 -20.71
C ASN A 373 4.24 7.60 -20.90
N GLY A 374 3.96 8.75 -20.27
CA GLY A 374 2.65 9.42 -20.29
C GLY A 374 1.60 8.86 -19.31
N SER A 375 1.89 7.78 -18.59
CA SER A 375 1.01 7.28 -17.53
C SER A 375 1.20 8.10 -16.25
N CYS A 376 0.18 8.90 -15.92
CA CYS A 376 0.14 9.84 -14.79
C CYS A 376 -0.73 9.37 -13.62
N ASP A 377 -1.62 8.42 -13.84
CA ASP A 377 -2.54 7.93 -12.81
C ASP A 377 -1.79 7.18 -11.68
N SER A 378 -2.53 6.89 -10.62
CA SER A 378 -2.02 6.17 -9.46
C SER A 378 -1.78 4.67 -9.73
N SER A 379 -2.23 4.14 -10.88
CA SER A 379 -2.18 2.74 -11.27
C SER A 379 -0.80 2.29 -11.76
N PRO A 380 -0.45 0.99 -11.65
CA PRO A 380 0.78 0.49 -12.24
C PRO A 380 0.74 0.59 -13.77
N LEU A 381 1.85 0.98 -14.39
CA LEU A 381 2.01 0.91 -15.85
C LEU A 381 2.33 -0.53 -16.25
N VAL A 382 1.38 -1.21 -16.92
CA VAL A 382 1.59 -2.56 -17.44
C VAL A 382 2.06 -2.49 -18.89
N VAL A 383 3.16 -3.16 -19.22
CA VAL A 383 3.73 -3.20 -20.56
C VAL A 383 4.00 -4.65 -20.95
N GLU A 384 3.42 -5.08 -22.06
CA GLU A 384 3.73 -6.36 -22.67
C GLU A 384 5.06 -6.27 -23.42
N VAL A 385 5.97 -7.20 -23.17
CA VAL A 385 7.32 -7.21 -23.72
C VAL A 385 7.71 -8.60 -24.22
N SER A 386 8.60 -8.66 -25.21
CA SER A 386 9.22 -9.91 -25.66
C SER A 386 10.53 -10.17 -24.91
N PRO A 387 10.97 -11.44 -24.82
CA PRO A 387 12.32 -11.76 -24.38
C PRO A 387 13.37 -10.97 -25.18
N GLU A 388 14.46 -10.57 -24.52
CA GLU A 388 15.56 -9.78 -25.09
C GLU A 388 15.15 -8.40 -25.64
N GLN A 389 13.88 -8.01 -25.55
CA GLN A 389 13.43 -6.69 -25.96
C GLN A 389 14.13 -5.62 -25.12
N VAL A 390 14.51 -4.54 -25.79
CA VAL A 390 15.01 -3.35 -25.14
C VAL A 390 13.85 -2.39 -24.90
N ILE A 391 13.63 -2.01 -23.65
CA ILE A 391 12.55 -1.10 -23.24
C ILE A 391 13.12 0.21 -22.68
N THR A 392 12.48 1.32 -23.03
CA THR A 392 12.76 2.65 -22.48
C THR A 392 11.58 3.10 -21.63
N MET A 393 11.88 3.54 -20.41
CA MET A 393 10.93 4.15 -19.48
C MET A 393 11.33 5.61 -19.29
N ASP A 394 10.46 6.51 -19.71
CA ASP A 394 10.70 7.95 -19.75
C ASP A 394 9.83 8.68 -18.72
N ALA A 395 10.49 9.23 -17.70
CA ALA A 395 9.89 10.04 -16.65
C ALA A 395 10.13 11.55 -16.80
N SER A 396 10.45 12.02 -18.01
CA SER A 396 10.77 13.43 -18.28
C SER A 396 9.60 14.38 -17.98
N HIS A 397 8.36 13.89 -18.04
CA HIS A 397 7.15 14.64 -17.70
C HIS A 397 6.84 14.67 -16.20
N THR A 398 7.64 14.00 -15.37
CA THR A 398 7.52 14.12 -13.90
C THR A 398 7.89 15.52 -13.45
N TYR A 399 7.03 16.13 -12.63
CA TYR A 399 7.21 17.49 -12.13
C TYR A 399 7.02 17.57 -10.62
N ASP A 400 7.61 18.60 -10.03
CA ASP A 400 7.45 18.94 -8.63
C ASP A 400 6.47 20.11 -8.51
N PRO A 401 5.35 19.98 -7.78
CA PRO A 401 4.46 21.12 -7.55
C PRO A 401 5.13 22.25 -6.76
N ASP A 402 6.25 21.98 -6.08
CA ASP A 402 7.04 22.95 -5.32
C ASP A 402 8.17 23.59 -6.13
N ALA A 403 8.37 23.23 -7.41
CA ALA A 403 9.56 23.60 -8.19
C ALA A 403 9.86 25.11 -8.26
N ASN A 404 8.83 25.95 -8.15
CA ASN A 404 8.97 27.41 -8.22
C ASN A 404 9.20 28.08 -6.85
N LEU A 405 9.25 27.30 -5.76
CA LEU A 405 9.47 27.82 -4.41
C LEU A 405 10.97 27.98 -4.13
N THR A 406 11.35 29.09 -3.50
CA THR A 406 12.77 29.40 -3.22
C THR A 406 13.38 28.41 -2.22
N GLY A 407 14.61 27.96 -2.48
CA GLY A 407 15.37 27.08 -1.58
C GLY A 407 15.05 25.59 -1.70
N LYS A 408 14.34 25.19 -2.75
CA LYS A 408 13.99 23.79 -3.04
C LYS A 408 15.09 23.10 -3.85
N ASN A 409 15.30 21.80 -3.58
CA ASN A 409 16.27 20.96 -4.28
C ASN A 409 15.76 20.53 -5.69
N ASP A 410 16.61 19.89 -6.49
CA ASP A 410 16.12 19.21 -7.69
C ASP A 410 15.45 17.87 -7.36
N LEU A 411 14.49 17.46 -8.18
CA LEU A 411 13.92 16.11 -8.11
C LEU A 411 15.00 15.05 -8.29
N GLN A 412 14.96 14.02 -7.44
CA GLN A 412 15.87 12.87 -7.53
C GLN A 412 15.12 11.65 -8.05
N PHE A 413 15.71 10.94 -9.00
CA PHE A 413 15.12 9.77 -9.66
C PHE A 413 15.94 8.52 -9.33
N ASN A 414 15.27 7.49 -8.82
CA ASN A 414 15.88 6.21 -8.50
C ASN A 414 15.08 5.07 -9.13
N TRP A 415 15.71 4.32 -10.03
CA TRP A 415 15.12 3.16 -10.70
C TRP A 415 15.71 1.87 -10.13
N PHE A 416 14.85 0.94 -9.73
CA PHE A 416 15.29 -0.36 -9.27
C PHE A 416 14.33 -1.48 -9.67
N HIS A 417 14.86 -2.70 -9.73
CA HIS A 417 14.08 -3.91 -9.97
C HIS A 417 13.69 -4.53 -8.63
N TYR A 418 12.39 -4.62 -8.36
CA TYR A 418 11.86 -5.23 -7.13
C TYR A 418 11.63 -6.73 -7.36
N ARG A 419 12.72 -7.50 -7.30
CA ARG A 419 12.80 -8.91 -7.74
C ARG A 419 11.97 -9.86 -6.91
N GLU A 420 11.85 -9.62 -5.60
CA GLU A 420 11.22 -10.54 -4.66
C GLU A 420 9.72 -10.77 -4.94
N ILE A 421 9.10 -9.88 -5.73
CA ILE A 421 7.70 -9.94 -6.16
C ILE A 421 7.51 -10.94 -7.31
N SER A 422 8.52 -11.03 -8.18
CA SER A 422 8.54 -11.92 -9.34
C SER A 422 8.92 -13.35 -8.96
N ALA A 423 9.51 -13.54 -7.78
CA ALA A 423 9.97 -14.84 -7.30
C ALA A 423 8.81 -15.66 -6.73
N THR A 424 8.79 -16.96 -7.04
CA THR A 424 7.88 -17.94 -6.44
C THR A 424 8.48 -18.63 -5.21
N GLN A 425 9.79 -18.49 -5.01
CA GLN A 425 10.51 -19.02 -3.85
C GLN A 425 11.39 -17.97 -3.14
N SER A 426 11.93 -18.35 -1.98
CA SER A 426 12.80 -17.50 -1.16
C SER A 426 14.18 -17.25 -1.79
N ASN A 427 14.63 -18.09 -2.71
CA ASN A 427 15.89 -17.89 -3.44
C ASN A 427 15.69 -17.02 -4.69
N THR A 428 15.28 -15.77 -4.46
CA THR A 428 15.01 -14.78 -5.51
C THR A 428 16.19 -14.58 -6.46
N ALA A 429 17.42 -14.66 -5.94
CA ALA A 429 18.62 -14.40 -6.71
C ALA A 429 18.82 -15.42 -7.84
N SER A 430 18.46 -16.68 -7.59
CA SER A 430 18.57 -17.78 -8.55
C SER A 430 17.39 -17.87 -9.52
N GLU A 431 16.21 -17.40 -9.12
CA GLU A 431 15.00 -17.53 -9.93
C GLU A 431 14.74 -16.34 -10.85
N VAL A 432 15.02 -15.11 -10.39
CA VAL A 432 14.62 -13.89 -11.09
C VAL A 432 15.87 -13.13 -11.51
N PRO A 433 16.24 -13.08 -12.80
CA PRO A 433 17.40 -12.32 -13.26
C PRO A 433 17.36 -10.84 -12.86
N GLN A 434 18.53 -10.25 -12.56
CA GLN A 434 18.62 -8.82 -12.27
C GLN A 434 18.53 -8.01 -13.57
N LEU A 435 17.53 -7.14 -13.68
CA LEU A 435 17.50 -6.11 -14.70
C LEU A 435 18.56 -5.03 -14.38
N ASN A 436 19.38 -4.71 -15.36
CA ASN A 436 20.35 -3.63 -15.30
C ASN A 436 19.79 -2.41 -16.05
N PHE A 437 19.92 -1.23 -15.44
CA PHE A 437 19.40 0.01 -16.00
C PHE A 437 20.54 0.91 -16.51
N THR A 438 20.43 1.35 -17.75
CA THR A 438 21.21 2.49 -18.25
C THR A 438 20.39 3.76 -18.04
N LEU A 439 20.89 4.67 -17.21
CA LEU A 439 20.22 5.92 -16.87
C LEU A 439 20.75 7.08 -17.71
N SER A 440 19.86 7.99 -18.10
CA SER A 440 20.20 9.23 -18.81
C SER A 440 19.30 10.39 -18.36
N SER A 441 19.59 11.62 -18.80
CA SER A 441 18.82 12.81 -18.46
C SER A 441 18.64 13.01 -16.94
N GLY A 442 19.72 12.87 -16.17
CA GLY A 442 19.68 13.00 -14.70
C GLY A 442 18.87 11.90 -14.00
N GLY A 443 18.72 10.73 -14.62
CA GLY A 443 17.93 9.61 -14.09
C GLY A 443 16.47 9.60 -14.53
N ARG A 444 16.01 10.62 -15.27
CA ARG A 444 14.63 10.68 -15.80
C ARG A 444 14.32 9.59 -16.81
N ILE A 445 15.31 9.10 -17.55
CA ILE A 445 15.12 8.05 -18.54
C ILE A 445 15.93 6.82 -18.12
N ALA A 446 15.24 5.68 -18.00
CA ALA A 446 15.84 4.38 -17.75
C ALA A 446 15.63 3.44 -18.93
N LYS A 447 16.69 2.76 -19.34
CA LYS A 447 16.66 1.75 -20.41
C LYS A 447 17.15 0.42 -19.86
N THR A 448 16.46 -0.67 -20.19
CA THR A 448 16.87 -2.03 -19.80
C THR A 448 16.58 -3.02 -20.92
N THR A 449 17.25 -4.17 -20.87
CA THR A 449 17.04 -5.29 -21.78
C THR A 449 16.40 -6.42 -21.00
N LEU A 450 15.30 -6.97 -21.51
CA LEU A 450 14.63 -8.10 -20.88
C LEU A 450 15.50 -9.37 -20.95
N PRO A 451 15.36 -10.30 -20.00
CA PRO A 451 16.11 -11.55 -20.04
C PRO A 451 15.75 -12.41 -21.26
N SER A 452 16.59 -13.41 -21.53
CA SER A 452 16.35 -14.38 -22.59
C SER A 452 15.06 -15.17 -22.33
N ALA A 453 14.51 -15.82 -23.36
CA ALA A 453 13.32 -16.65 -23.18
C ALA A 453 13.55 -17.80 -22.19
N ILE A 454 14.78 -18.34 -22.14
CA ILE A 454 15.17 -19.42 -21.22
C ILE A 454 15.16 -18.93 -19.76
N ASP A 455 15.61 -17.69 -19.52
CA ASP A 455 15.67 -17.14 -18.16
C ASP A 455 14.33 -16.53 -17.72
N ALA A 456 13.52 -16.06 -18.68
CA ALA A 456 12.27 -15.38 -18.41
C ALA A 456 11.05 -16.30 -18.38
N CYS A 457 11.11 -17.49 -18.99
CA CYS A 457 9.97 -18.39 -19.11
C CYS A 457 10.30 -19.76 -18.52
N ALA A 458 9.38 -20.29 -17.72
CA ALA A 458 9.48 -21.68 -17.27
C ALA A 458 8.87 -22.60 -18.33
N ALA A 459 9.61 -23.63 -18.73
CA ALA A 459 9.08 -24.68 -19.59
C ALA A 459 8.00 -25.49 -18.85
N VAL A 460 7.07 -26.11 -19.58
CA VAL A 460 6.16 -27.11 -19.00
C VAL A 460 6.97 -28.38 -18.70
N GLU A 461 7.57 -28.47 -17.51
CA GLU A 461 8.59 -29.48 -17.19
C GLU A 461 8.05 -30.89 -16.91
N ALA A 462 6.76 -31.05 -16.63
CA ALA A 462 6.18 -32.39 -16.46
C ALA A 462 5.65 -32.93 -17.79
N GLU A 463 6.17 -34.06 -18.26
CA GLU A 463 5.59 -34.80 -19.41
C GLU A 463 4.10 -35.09 -19.22
N GLN A 464 3.66 -35.26 -17.96
CA GLN A 464 2.25 -35.46 -17.59
C GLN A 464 1.35 -34.25 -17.91
N ASN A 465 1.94 -33.07 -18.08
CA ASN A 465 1.25 -31.83 -18.43
C ASN A 465 1.28 -31.55 -19.95
N GLN A 466 2.01 -32.35 -20.75
CA GLN A 466 1.93 -32.28 -22.21
C GLN A 466 0.53 -32.76 -22.66
N GLY A 467 -0.22 -31.87 -23.31
CA GLY A 467 -1.58 -32.14 -23.79
C GLY A 467 -2.70 -31.66 -22.86
N ALA A 468 -2.39 -31.20 -21.65
CA ALA A 468 -3.37 -30.62 -20.72
C ALA A 468 -3.73 -29.14 -21.03
N GLY A 469 -3.15 -28.56 -22.10
CA GLY A 469 -3.34 -27.16 -22.45
C GLY A 469 -2.65 -26.16 -21.51
N ILE A 470 -1.77 -26.64 -20.62
CA ILE A 470 -0.96 -25.78 -19.73
C ILE A 470 0.05 -25.02 -20.60
N GLN A 471 -0.14 -23.72 -20.73
CA GLN A 471 0.71 -22.83 -21.53
C GLN A 471 2.02 -22.55 -20.80
N GLU A 472 3.11 -22.29 -21.56
CA GLU A 472 4.31 -21.69 -21.00
C GLU A 472 3.94 -20.37 -20.31
N THR A 473 4.30 -20.27 -19.03
CA THR A 473 4.11 -19.04 -18.25
C THR A 473 5.46 -18.34 -18.15
N CYS A 474 5.52 -17.11 -18.63
CA CYS A 474 6.69 -16.26 -18.45
C CYS A 474 6.55 -15.38 -17.22
N GLN A 475 7.70 -14.98 -16.67
CA GLN A 475 7.80 -14.08 -15.54
C GLN A 475 7.29 -12.69 -15.91
N GLN A 476 6.88 -11.96 -14.89
CA GLN A 476 6.69 -10.52 -14.94
C GLN A 476 7.79 -9.87 -14.11
N TYR A 477 8.36 -8.76 -14.57
CA TYR A 477 9.37 -8.01 -13.85
C TYR A 477 8.79 -6.68 -13.35
N HIS A 478 8.96 -6.41 -12.05
CA HIS A 478 8.45 -5.18 -11.44
C HIS A 478 9.56 -4.15 -11.30
N VAL A 479 9.57 -3.16 -12.17
CA VAL A 479 10.47 -2.01 -12.09
C VAL A 479 9.79 -0.90 -11.31
N ILE A 480 10.48 -0.32 -10.34
CA ILE A 480 9.98 0.79 -9.54
C ILE A 480 10.81 2.03 -9.87
N LEU A 481 10.12 3.10 -10.24
CA LEU A 481 10.64 4.46 -10.14
C LEU A 481 10.26 5.03 -8.77
N GLU A 482 11.24 5.48 -8.00
CA GLU A 482 11.07 6.36 -6.86
C GLU A 482 11.50 7.77 -7.26
N VAL A 483 10.65 8.76 -6.96
CA VAL A 483 10.95 10.18 -7.15
C VAL A 483 10.90 10.87 -5.79
N THR A 484 12.02 11.47 -5.40
CA THR A 484 12.11 12.28 -4.18
C THR A 484 11.84 13.74 -4.54
N GLY A 485 10.84 14.32 -3.90
CA GLY A 485 10.47 15.73 -4.02
C GLY A 485 11.55 16.67 -3.48
N SER A 486 11.47 17.92 -3.90
CA SER A 486 12.45 18.97 -3.60
C SER A 486 12.33 19.61 -2.21
N GLY A 487 11.21 19.37 -1.53
CA GLY A 487 10.88 19.94 -0.22
C GLY A 487 11.71 19.39 0.95
N THR A 488 11.55 20.03 2.09
CA THR A 488 12.13 19.63 3.37
C THR A 488 11.02 19.62 4.43
N PRO A 489 10.67 18.46 5.03
CA PRO A 489 11.10 17.11 4.66
C PRO A 489 10.67 16.73 3.22
N PRO A 490 11.46 15.90 2.50
CA PRO A 490 11.13 15.52 1.13
C PRO A 490 10.07 14.41 1.08
N ILE A 491 9.01 14.62 0.31
CA ILE A 491 7.98 13.60 0.08
C ILE A 491 8.34 12.77 -1.17
N ARG A 492 8.16 11.45 -1.08
CA ARG A 492 8.44 10.51 -2.18
C ARG A 492 7.16 10.02 -2.84
N ARG A 493 7.19 9.86 -4.16
CA ARG A 493 6.14 9.14 -4.91
C ARG A 493 6.78 8.14 -5.85
N TYR A 494 5.99 7.15 -6.24
CA TYR A 494 6.47 6.01 -6.99
C TYR A 494 5.67 5.82 -8.27
N LYS A 495 6.27 5.12 -9.24
CA LYS A 495 5.53 4.47 -10.32
C LYS A 495 6.05 3.06 -10.48
N ARG A 496 5.15 2.10 -10.28
CA ARG A 496 5.38 0.69 -10.59
C ARG A 496 5.15 0.44 -12.07
N VAL A 497 6.16 -0.08 -12.76
CA VAL A 497 6.09 -0.56 -14.13
C VAL A 497 6.18 -2.09 -14.12
N ILE A 498 5.15 -2.76 -14.64
CA ILE A 498 5.06 -4.22 -14.71
C ILE A 498 5.36 -4.64 -16.14
N LEU A 499 6.54 -5.22 -16.35
CA LEU A 499 6.97 -5.75 -17.64
C LEU A 499 6.53 -7.21 -17.72
N LYS A 500 5.44 -7.47 -18.44
CA LYS A 500 4.90 -8.82 -18.64
C LYS A 500 5.54 -9.46 -19.86
N VAL A 501 6.35 -10.49 -19.64
CA VAL A 501 7.01 -11.18 -20.76
C VAL A 501 5.99 -12.07 -21.47
N GLN A 502 5.89 -11.90 -22.77
CA GLN A 502 5.09 -12.75 -23.62
C GLN A 502 5.90 -14.00 -24.02
N PRO A 503 5.30 -15.21 -23.97
CA PRO A 503 5.94 -16.39 -24.50
C PRO A 503 6.36 -16.18 -25.95
N PRO A 504 7.51 -16.73 -26.39
CA PRO A 504 7.89 -16.69 -27.80
C PRO A 504 6.73 -17.24 -28.64
N SER A 505 6.31 -16.51 -29.67
CA SER A 505 5.26 -17.01 -30.57
C SER A 505 5.67 -18.37 -31.12
N SER A 506 4.78 -19.37 -31.04
CA SER A 506 5.02 -20.76 -31.46
C SER A 506 5.14 -20.96 -32.98
N THR A 507 5.76 -20.02 -33.69
CA THR A 507 6.00 -20.07 -35.14
C THR A 507 7.37 -20.66 -35.47
N SER A 508 7.62 -21.92 -35.12
CA SER A 508 8.67 -22.74 -35.79
C SER A 508 8.68 -24.25 -35.49
N LYS A 509 7.64 -24.87 -34.91
CA LYS A 509 7.60 -26.35 -34.77
C LYS A 509 7.07 -27.11 -35.99
N ASN A 510 6.97 -26.46 -37.15
CA ASN A 510 6.78 -27.11 -38.45
C ASN A 510 7.99 -26.84 -39.35
N ALA A 511 9.18 -27.28 -38.95
CA ALA A 511 10.16 -27.69 -39.95
C ALA A 511 9.70 -29.05 -40.47
N PRO A 512 9.49 -29.24 -41.79
CA PRO A 512 9.20 -30.56 -42.33
C PRO A 512 10.37 -31.49 -41.98
N ARG A 513 10.06 -32.60 -41.28
CA ARG A 513 10.87 -33.81 -41.41
C ARG A 513 10.67 -34.30 -42.83
N ASP A 514 11.55 -33.86 -43.73
CA ASP A 514 12.00 -34.52 -44.94
C ASP A 514 12.62 -33.46 -45.85
N GLU A 515 13.95 -33.30 -45.77
CA GLU A 515 14.88 -33.39 -46.89
C GLU A 515 16.32 -33.09 -46.42
N LEU A 516 17.11 -34.18 -46.34
CA LEU A 516 18.58 -34.34 -46.27
C LEU A 516 19.36 -33.85 -45.04
#